data_AF-A0A2E7LPH2-F1
#
_entry.id   AF-A0A2E7LPH2-F1
#
_cell.length_a   1.000
_cell.length_b   1.000
_cell.length_c   1.000
_cell.angle_alpha   90.00
_cell.angle_beta   90.00
_cell.angle_gamma   90.00
#
_symmetry.space_group_name_H-M   'P 1'
#
loop_
_entity.id
_entity.type
_entity.pdbx_description
1 polymer ?
#
loop_
_entity_poly.entity_id
_entity_poly.type
_entity_poly.pdbx_seq_one_letter_code
_entity_poly.pdbx_strand_id
1 'polypeptide(L)'
;MRWVCVFAVFILMTPISSVAALSTKGVISCSNSNLESLPSNWSLSDQSCLRVDLGVLSQGESLFFEISADSEIDILLFPSNTVSIYQNEQTYRMDSVWVSDSVFESFSGEGEWHWNVPSDRDPTRWYLVIDNLAHPQDSGEGAQG
;
A
#
# COMPACT_ATOMS: atom_id res chain seq x y z
N MET A 1 35.97 -55.24 -37.66
CA MET A 1 35.30 -53.92 -37.65
C MET A 1 34.52 -53.80 -36.36
N ARG A 2 34.91 -52.89 -35.45
CA ARG A 2 34.24 -52.66 -34.16
C ARG A 2 33.12 -51.65 -34.40
N TRP A 3 31.87 -52.07 -34.26
CA TRP A 3 30.72 -51.16 -34.27
C TRP A 3 30.62 -50.47 -32.91
N VAL A 4 30.79 -49.15 -32.91
CA VAL A 4 30.50 -48.29 -31.75
C VAL A 4 29.09 -47.76 -31.96
N CYS A 5 28.14 -48.24 -31.15
CA CYS A 5 26.80 -47.67 -31.11
C CYS A 5 26.87 -46.35 -30.32
N VAL A 6 26.80 -45.22 -31.03
CA VAL A 6 26.68 -43.90 -30.41
C VAL A 6 25.20 -43.69 -30.04
N PHE A 7 24.88 -43.72 -28.74
CA PHE A 7 23.57 -43.31 -28.24
C PHE A 7 23.54 -41.78 -28.16
N ALA A 8 22.82 -41.13 -29.07
CA ALA A 8 22.53 -39.70 -28.99
C ALA A 8 21.33 -39.48 -28.06
N VAL A 9 21.57 -38.89 -26.90
CA VAL A 9 20.52 -38.45 -25.97
C VAL A 9 20.03 -37.07 -26.41
N PHE A 10 18.82 -37.00 -26.96
CA PHE A 10 18.13 -35.74 -27.21
C PHE A 10 17.45 -35.27 -25.92
N ILE A 11 17.96 -34.20 -25.32
CA ILE A 11 17.31 -33.53 -24.18
C ILE A 11 16.27 -32.57 -24.75
N LEU A 12 14.98 -32.89 -24.60
CA LEU A 12 13.87 -31.98 -24.90
C LEU A 12 13.77 -30.97 -23.75
N MET A 13 14.14 -29.71 -24.00
CA MET A 13 13.82 -28.62 -23.07
C MET A 13 12.35 -28.24 -23.26
N THR A 14 11.50 -28.66 -22.33
CA THR A 14 10.13 -28.14 -22.22
C THR A 14 10.17 -26.75 -21.59
N PRO A 15 9.48 -25.74 -22.13
CA PRO A 15 9.36 -24.46 -21.47
C PRO A 15 8.64 -24.64 -20.14
N ILE A 16 9.27 -24.21 -19.05
CA ILE A 16 8.62 -24.09 -17.75
C ILE A 16 7.70 -22.88 -17.87
N SER A 17 6.42 -23.11 -18.13
CA SER A 17 5.40 -22.06 -18.01
C SER A 17 5.31 -21.69 -16.53
N SER A 18 5.89 -20.55 -16.15
CA SER A 18 5.67 -19.96 -14.83
C SER A 18 4.19 -19.62 -14.73
N VAL A 19 3.46 -20.41 -13.94
CA VAL A 19 2.10 -20.05 -13.52
C VAL A 19 2.27 -18.89 -12.55
N ALA A 20 2.05 -17.66 -13.00
CA ALA A 20 1.89 -16.54 -12.09
C ALA A 20 0.77 -16.93 -11.12
N ALA A 21 1.06 -16.96 -9.82
CA ALA A 21 0.04 -17.17 -8.82
C ALA A 21 -1.03 -16.11 -9.04
N LEU A 22 -2.24 -16.52 -9.44
CA LEU A 22 -3.41 -15.68 -9.35
C LEU A 22 -3.65 -15.48 -7.86
N SER A 23 -3.02 -14.45 -7.29
CA SER A 23 -3.41 -13.99 -5.98
C SER A 23 -4.89 -13.62 -6.07
N THR A 24 -5.72 -14.30 -5.27
CA THR A 24 -7.11 -13.91 -5.12
C THR A 24 -7.10 -12.48 -4.59
N LYS A 25 -7.63 -11.53 -5.37
CA LYS A 25 -7.87 -10.16 -4.87
C LYS A 25 -8.65 -10.27 -3.57
N GLY A 26 -7.98 -9.99 -2.47
CA GLY A 26 -8.55 -9.89 -1.14
C GLY A 26 -9.28 -8.57 -0.95
N VAL A 27 -9.81 -8.37 0.24
CA VAL A 27 -10.30 -7.07 0.70
C VAL A 27 -9.50 -6.71 1.94
N ILE A 28 -8.84 -5.56 1.89
CA ILE A 28 -8.12 -5.01 3.04
C ILE A 28 -9.16 -4.41 4.00
N SER A 29 -9.19 -4.91 5.22
CA SER A 29 -10.11 -4.46 6.26
C SER A 29 -9.36 -3.75 7.39
N CYS A 30 -9.21 -2.43 7.26
CA CYS A 30 -8.61 -1.61 8.31
C CYS A 30 -9.60 -1.26 9.41
N SER A 31 -9.08 -1.09 10.63
CA SER A 31 -9.79 -0.36 11.68
C SER A 31 -10.06 1.06 11.22
N ASN A 32 -11.18 1.65 11.63
CA ASN A 32 -11.58 2.99 11.19
C ASN A 32 -11.57 3.96 12.37
N SER A 33 -11.02 5.14 12.16
CA SER A 33 -11.08 6.27 13.09
C SER A 33 -11.29 7.57 12.31
N ASN A 34 -11.38 8.70 13.02
CA ASN A 34 -11.37 10.04 12.47
C ASN A 34 -10.53 10.96 13.36
N LEU A 35 -10.27 12.18 12.89
CA LEU A 35 -9.42 13.14 13.59
C LEU A 35 -9.94 13.50 15.00
N GLU A 36 -11.25 13.48 15.23
CA GLU A 36 -11.85 13.80 16.53
C GLU A 36 -11.82 12.63 17.52
N SER A 37 -11.73 11.39 17.02
CA SER A 37 -11.77 10.16 17.82
C SER A 37 -10.41 9.49 18.00
N LEU A 38 -9.37 9.97 17.31
CA LEU A 38 -8.01 9.48 17.50
C LEU A 38 -7.51 9.87 18.89
N PRO A 39 -7.20 8.91 19.78
CA PRO A 39 -6.59 9.24 21.05
C PRO A 39 -5.19 9.80 20.81
N SER A 40 -4.72 10.66 21.72
CA SER A 40 -3.36 11.23 21.68
C SER A 40 -2.25 10.18 21.66
N ASN A 41 -2.58 8.95 22.08
CA ASN A 41 -1.69 7.81 22.05
C ASN A 41 -2.52 6.62 21.53
N TRP A 42 -2.22 6.19 20.31
CA TRP A 42 -2.75 4.98 19.69
C TRP A 42 -1.59 4.06 19.32
N SER A 43 -1.87 2.79 19.14
CA SER A 43 -0.91 1.77 18.72
C SER A 43 -1.55 0.93 17.64
N LEU A 44 -0.77 0.55 16.63
CA LEU A 44 -1.17 -0.39 15.60
C LEU A 44 -0.56 -1.75 15.92
N SER A 45 -1.37 -2.80 15.86
CA SER A 45 -0.84 -4.15 16.05
C SER A 45 -0.13 -4.63 14.79
N ASP A 46 0.75 -5.62 14.96
CA ASP A 46 1.25 -6.41 13.85
C ASP A 46 0.11 -6.98 12.99
N GLN A 47 0.33 -7.05 11.67
CA GLN A 47 -0.64 -7.50 10.67
C GLN A 47 -1.98 -6.76 10.74
N SER A 48 -1.96 -5.44 10.95
CA SER A 48 -3.17 -4.61 11.03
C SER A 48 -2.98 -3.26 10.36
N CYS A 49 -4.09 -2.63 9.98
CA CYS A 49 -4.09 -1.30 9.39
C CYS A 49 -5.17 -0.42 10.01
N LEU A 50 -4.95 0.90 9.97
CA LEU A 50 -5.83 1.95 10.46
C LEU A 50 -6.13 2.93 9.33
N ARG A 51 -7.41 3.16 9.06
CA ARG A 51 -7.88 4.22 8.18
C ARG A 51 -8.46 5.36 9.00
N VAL A 52 -7.90 6.54 8.84
CA VAL A 52 -8.32 7.77 9.50
C VAL A 52 -9.08 8.64 8.50
N ASP A 53 -10.32 8.99 8.81
CA ASP A 53 -11.07 10.04 8.10
C ASP A 53 -10.56 11.42 8.53
N LEU A 54 -9.96 12.15 7.58
CA LEU A 54 -9.42 13.49 7.79
C LEU A 54 -10.47 14.59 7.58
N GLY A 55 -11.70 14.22 7.22
CA GLY A 55 -12.78 15.16 6.90
C GLY A 55 -12.78 15.62 5.45
N VAL A 56 -13.67 16.56 5.16
CA VAL A 56 -13.76 17.24 3.86
C VAL A 56 -12.87 18.48 3.93
N LEU A 57 -11.84 18.53 3.10
CA LEU A 57 -10.86 19.62 3.09
C LEU A 57 -11.00 20.43 1.81
N SER A 58 -10.80 21.75 1.93
CA SER A 58 -10.84 22.68 0.81
C SER A 58 -9.46 22.84 0.16
N GLN A 59 -9.43 23.32 -1.08
CA GLN A 59 -8.18 23.61 -1.80
C GLN A 59 -7.26 24.52 -0.97
N GLY A 60 -5.96 24.17 -0.91
CA GLY A 60 -4.95 24.95 -0.20
C GLY A 60 -4.99 24.84 1.33
N GLU A 61 -5.97 24.14 1.90
CA GLU A 61 -5.95 23.77 3.31
C GLU A 61 -4.71 22.90 3.61
N SER A 62 -4.15 23.05 4.82
CA SER A 62 -2.94 22.35 5.24
C SER A 62 -3.24 21.46 6.43
N LEU A 63 -2.73 20.25 6.40
CA LEU A 63 -2.61 19.39 7.57
C LEU A 63 -1.15 19.29 7.99
N PHE A 64 -0.94 19.15 9.30
CA PHE A 64 0.34 18.80 9.89
C PHE A 64 0.21 17.38 10.43
N PHE A 65 1.15 16.53 10.03
CA PHE A 65 1.24 15.16 10.50
C PHE A 65 2.48 15.00 11.36
N GLU A 66 2.31 14.33 12.49
CA GLU A 66 3.37 13.89 13.40
C GLU A 66 3.11 12.42 13.69
N ILE A 67 3.99 11.54 13.22
CA ILE A 67 3.85 10.09 13.33
C ILE A 67 5.15 9.52 13.91
N SER A 68 4.99 8.56 14.82
CA SER A 68 6.08 7.71 15.29
C SER A 68 5.74 6.24 15.06
N ALA A 69 6.74 5.47 14.65
CA ALA A 69 6.63 4.03 14.41
C ALA A 69 7.89 3.32 14.91
N ASP A 70 7.71 2.20 15.62
CA ASP A 70 8.77 1.34 16.13
C ASP A 70 9.11 0.17 15.19
N SER A 71 8.32 -0.03 14.13
CA SER A 71 8.56 -0.90 12.98
C SER A 71 8.41 -0.14 11.67
N GLU A 72 8.79 -0.77 10.56
CA GLU A 72 8.47 -0.25 9.23
C GLU A 72 6.97 -0.39 8.98
N ILE A 73 6.33 0.71 8.57
CA ILE A 73 4.92 0.80 8.20
C ILE A 73 4.74 1.57 6.90
N ASP A 74 3.58 1.41 6.29
CA ASP A 74 3.13 2.17 5.16
C ASP A 74 2.21 3.32 5.61
N ILE A 75 2.46 4.53 5.12
CA ILE A 75 1.63 5.71 5.33
C ILE A 75 1.14 6.14 3.96
N LEU A 76 -0.16 5.97 3.71
CA LEU A 76 -0.77 6.19 2.41
C LEU A 76 -1.89 7.22 2.50
N LEU A 77 -1.96 8.16 1.55
CA LEU A 77 -2.97 9.22 1.55
C LEU A 77 -3.86 9.14 0.30
N PHE A 78 -5.17 9.02 0.50
CA PHE A 78 -6.14 8.85 -0.57
C PHE A 78 -7.29 9.87 -0.49
N PRO A 79 -7.78 10.39 -1.62
CA PRO A 79 -9.11 10.98 -1.68
C PRO A 79 -10.19 9.89 -1.61
N SER A 80 -11.40 10.29 -1.19
CA SER A 80 -12.50 9.35 -0.93
C SER A 80 -12.98 8.56 -2.14
N ASN A 81 -12.78 9.08 -3.35
CA ASN A 81 -13.17 8.43 -4.59
C ASN A 81 -12.22 7.31 -5.02
N THR A 82 -11.01 7.22 -4.46
CA THR A 82 -9.98 6.25 -4.88
C THR A 82 -9.48 5.35 -3.75
N VAL A 83 -9.77 5.64 -2.47
CA VAL A 83 -9.38 4.76 -1.34
C VAL A 83 -9.87 3.31 -1.52
N SER A 84 -11.02 3.12 -2.17
CA SER A 84 -11.56 1.79 -2.44
C SER A 84 -10.73 0.97 -3.44
N ILE A 85 -9.88 1.61 -4.26
CA ILE A 85 -8.97 0.93 -5.18
C ILE A 85 -7.91 0.17 -4.38
N TYR A 86 -7.33 0.82 -3.37
CA TYR A 86 -6.45 0.19 -2.39
C TYR A 86 -7.19 -0.92 -1.64
N GLN A 87 -8.35 -0.61 -1.02
CA GLN A 87 -9.09 -1.58 -0.19
C GLN A 87 -9.51 -2.86 -0.92
N ASN A 88 -9.75 -2.77 -2.24
CA ASN A 88 -10.15 -3.89 -3.07
C ASN A 88 -8.96 -4.57 -3.77
N GLU A 89 -7.73 -4.33 -3.31
CA GLU A 89 -6.52 -4.95 -3.85
C GLU A 89 -6.46 -4.81 -5.39
N GLN A 90 -6.63 -3.57 -5.84
CA GLN A 90 -6.41 -3.19 -7.24
C GLN A 90 -5.07 -2.47 -7.37
N THR A 91 -4.68 -2.10 -8.57
CA THR A 91 -3.45 -1.33 -8.78
C THR A 91 -3.61 0.09 -8.21
N TYR A 92 -2.98 0.37 -7.07
CA TYR A 92 -3.10 1.66 -6.38
C TYR A 92 -1.83 2.51 -6.38
N ARG A 93 -0.66 1.94 -6.72
CA ARG A 93 0.64 2.65 -6.79
C ARG A 93 0.72 3.57 -8.02
N MET A 94 -0.13 4.58 -8.07
CA MET A 94 -0.24 5.53 -9.17
C MET A 94 -0.77 6.89 -8.68
N ASP A 95 -0.24 7.98 -9.25
CA ASP A 95 -0.54 9.37 -8.84
C ASP A 95 -2.02 9.76 -8.95
N SER A 96 -2.79 9.05 -9.77
CA SER A 96 -4.24 9.28 -9.89
C SER A 96 -5.06 8.57 -8.81
N VAL A 97 -4.43 7.72 -7.99
CA VAL A 97 -5.09 6.95 -6.93
C VAL A 97 -4.73 7.48 -5.56
N TRP A 98 -3.44 7.65 -5.26
CA TRP A 98 -2.96 8.23 -4.00
C TRP A 98 -2.26 9.58 -4.19
N VAL A 99 -1.90 10.24 -3.10
CA VAL A 99 -1.04 11.43 -3.11
C VAL A 99 0.40 10.99 -2.95
N SER A 100 1.12 10.79 -4.04
CA SER A 100 2.50 10.29 -4.03
C SER A 100 3.46 11.15 -3.21
N ASP A 101 3.28 12.47 -3.17
CA ASP A 101 4.10 13.39 -2.37
C ASP A 101 3.89 13.27 -0.84
N SER A 102 2.90 12.48 -0.41
CA SER A 102 2.59 12.23 1.01
C SER A 102 2.36 10.73 1.27
N VAL A 103 3.08 9.89 0.53
CA VAL A 103 3.10 8.43 0.67
C VAL A 103 4.50 7.99 1.12
N PHE A 104 4.56 7.10 2.11
CA PHE A 104 5.80 6.52 2.63
C PHE A 104 5.60 5.02 2.82
N GLU A 105 6.27 4.18 2.03
CA GLU A 105 6.04 2.72 2.04
C GLU A 105 7.08 1.94 2.88
N SER A 106 7.87 2.59 3.73
CA SER A 106 8.79 1.91 4.68
C SER A 106 9.16 2.88 5.80
N PHE A 107 8.15 3.57 6.32
CA PHE A 107 8.34 4.58 7.34
C PHE A 107 8.67 3.92 8.68
N SER A 108 9.74 4.38 9.34
CA SER A 108 10.09 4.00 10.71
C SER A 108 10.74 5.17 11.43
N GLY A 109 10.67 5.18 12.76
CA GLY A 109 11.17 6.27 13.59
C GLY A 109 10.14 7.39 13.77
N GLU A 110 10.61 8.64 13.80
CA GLU A 110 9.79 9.84 14.01
C GLU A 110 9.77 10.69 12.74
N GLY A 111 8.61 11.24 12.40
CA GLY A 111 8.42 11.99 11.17
C GLY A 111 7.36 13.07 11.32
N GLU A 112 7.69 14.24 10.77
CA GLU A 112 6.81 15.40 10.74
C GLU A 112 6.79 15.98 9.34
N TRP A 113 5.59 16.25 8.81
CA TRP A 113 5.46 16.94 7.53
C TRP A 113 4.17 17.75 7.45
N HIS A 114 4.20 18.73 6.57
CA HIS A 114 3.01 19.47 6.16
C HIS A 114 2.56 18.95 4.81
N TRP A 115 1.26 18.80 4.67
CA TRP A 115 0.64 18.46 3.39
C TRP A 115 -0.45 19.49 3.08
N ASN A 116 -0.46 19.97 1.83
CA ASN A 116 -1.47 20.88 1.33
C ASN A 116 -2.43 20.15 0.38
N VAL A 117 -3.72 20.42 0.55
CA VAL A 117 -4.75 19.91 -0.36
C VAL A 117 -4.50 20.46 -1.77
N PRO A 118 -4.40 19.60 -2.79
CA PRO A 118 -4.24 20.02 -4.17
C PRO A 118 -5.30 21.04 -4.63
N SER A 119 -4.88 22.02 -5.42
CA SER A 119 -5.76 23.08 -5.93
C SER A 119 -6.54 22.68 -7.20
N ASP A 120 -6.44 21.43 -7.63
CA ASP A 120 -6.96 20.91 -8.91
C ASP A 120 -8.35 20.24 -8.78
N ARG A 121 -8.95 20.25 -7.58
CA ARG A 121 -10.21 19.55 -7.29
C ARG A 121 -11.09 20.30 -6.31
N ASP A 122 -12.39 20.06 -6.37
CA ASP A 122 -13.37 20.59 -5.41
C ASP A 122 -13.12 20.06 -3.98
N PRO A 123 -13.73 20.66 -2.94
CA PRO A 123 -13.65 20.15 -1.58
C PRO A 123 -13.89 18.64 -1.52
N THR A 124 -12.90 17.92 -1.00
CA THR A 124 -12.79 16.47 -1.12
C THR A 124 -12.63 15.86 0.27
N ARG A 125 -13.24 14.69 0.51
CA ARG A 125 -12.98 13.92 1.72
C ARG A 125 -11.70 13.12 1.58
N TRP A 126 -10.87 13.10 2.62
CA TRP A 126 -9.55 12.47 2.60
C TRP A 126 -9.41 11.37 3.66
N TYR A 127 -8.59 10.38 3.32
CA TYR A 127 -8.29 9.26 4.20
C TYR A 127 -6.79 9.05 4.28
N LEU A 128 -6.25 9.05 5.50
CA LEU A 128 -4.92 8.54 5.78
C LEU A 128 -5.04 7.06 6.13
N VAL A 129 -4.27 6.21 5.48
CA VAL A 129 -4.15 4.79 5.82
C VAL A 129 -2.76 4.59 6.41
N ILE A 130 -2.72 4.09 7.63
CA ILE A 130 -1.53 3.56 8.27
C ILE A 130 -1.62 2.05 8.12
N ASP A 131 -0.72 1.48 7.34
CA ASP A 131 -0.76 0.08 6.98
C ASP A 131 0.47 -0.67 7.52
N ASN A 132 0.19 -1.68 8.34
CA ASN A 132 1.15 -2.66 8.83
C ASN A 132 0.64 -4.07 8.54
N LEU A 133 0.06 -4.26 7.35
CA LEU A 133 -0.53 -5.52 6.89
C LEU A 133 0.16 -5.97 5.61
N ALA A 134 0.93 -7.06 5.66
CA ALA A 134 1.26 -7.77 4.41
C ALA A 134 -0.01 -8.18 3.67
N HIS A 135 -0.21 -7.64 2.46
CA HIS A 135 -1.32 -8.04 1.61
C HIS A 135 -0.87 -8.34 0.17
N PRO A 136 -1.58 -9.20 -0.57
CA PRO A 136 -1.02 -9.77 -1.80
C PRO A 136 -0.70 -8.79 -2.93
N GLN A 137 -1.33 -7.61 -2.98
CA GLN A 137 -1.04 -6.61 -4.02
C GLN A 137 0.15 -5.71 -3.71
N ASP A 138 0.79 -5.90 -2.55
CA ASP A 138 2.10 -5.31 -2.30
C ASP A 138 3.16 -5.88 -3.21
N SER A 139 3.01 -7.15 -3.62
CA SER A 139 4.05 -7.85 -4.38
C SER A 139 5.43 -7.82 -3.68
N GLY A 140 5.44 -7.68 -2.35
CA GLY A 140 6.65 -7.52 -1.55
C GLY A 140 7.24 -6.11 -1.52
N GLU A 141 6.55 -5.14 -2.10
CA GLU A 141 6.87 -3.72 -1.98
C GLU A 141 6.23 -3.15 -0.73
N GLY A 142 6.90 -2.20 -0.11
CA GLY A 142 6.42 -1.57 1.11
C GLY A 142 6.65 -2.38 2.38
N ALA A 143 6.15 -1.90 3.51
CA ALA A 143 6.14 -2.64 4.76
C ALA A 143 5.26 -3.90 4.66
N GLN A 144 5.67 -5.00 5.29
CA GLN A 144 5.02 -6.31 5.15
C GLN A 144 4.41 -6.81 6.47
N GLY A 145 4.09 -5.89 7.40
CA GLY A 145 3.68 -6.21 8.78
C GLY A 145 4.84 -6.32 9.75
#